data_AF-A0A931FBT2-F1
#
_entry.id   AF-A0A931FBT2-F1
#
_cell.length_a   1.000
_cell.length_b   1.000
_cell.length_c   1.000
_cell.angle_alpha   90.00
_cell.angle_beta   90.00
_cell.angle_gamma   90.00
#
_symmetry.space_group_name_H-M   'P 1'
#
loop_
_entity.id
_entity.type
_entity.pdbx_description
1 polymer ?
#
loop_
_entity_poly.entity_id
_entity_poly.type
_entity_poly.pdbx_seq_one_letter_code
_entity_poly.pdbx_strand_id
1 'polypeptide(L)'
;MERYIHKKMNYNEIPIIFVRDDKGNRPFKVSVKEWTNRYSPVSLNELEIKLYRQALVYYSEQDYPKAIDLLKFLISKTSYTHFEYIERLATIYQITNAPLKEFHLLSSALSVAEVIPPALVKKLEKRSARVKEQLYGKG
;
A
#
# COMPACT_ATOMS: atom_id res chain seq x y z
N MET A 1 14.37 -43.40 18.04
CA MET A 1 14.20 -41.94 18.21
C MET A 1 15.51 -41.29 17.79
N GLU A 2 15.64 -40.97 16.51
CA GLU A 2 16.88 -40.37 15.97
C GLU A 2 16.99 -38.93 16.45
N ARG A 3 18.10 -38.63 17.14
CA ARG A 3 18.44 -37.26 17.55
C ARG A 3 18.93 -36.54 16.30
N TYR A 4 18.15 -35.58 15.80
CA TYR A 4 18.61 -34.64 14.77
C TYR A 4 19.75 -33.81 15.35
N ILE A 5 20.99 -34.27 15.13
CA ILE A 5 22.19 -33.48 15.36
C ILE A 5 22.08 -32.29 14.40
N HIS A 6 21.77 -31.11 14.93
CA HIS A 6 21.86 -29.89 14.16
C HIS A 6 23.33 -29.75 13.74
N LYS A 7 23.63 -30.11 12.49
CA LYS A 7 24.95 -29.90 11.89
C LYS A 7 25.27 -28.42 12.09
N LYS A 8 26.33 -28.11 12.85
CA LYS A 8 26.76 -26.73 13.07
C LYS A 8 26.92 -26.07 11.70
N MET A 9 26.23 -24.96 11.51
CA MET A 9 26.17 -24.21 10.26
C MET A 9 27.60 -23.87 9.82
N ASN A 10 28.06 -24.44 8.70
CA ASN A 10 29.41 -24.23 8.21
C ASN A 10 29.42 -22.89 7.47
N TYR A 11 30.27 -21.93 7.87
CA TYR A 11 30.30 -20.58 7.28
C TYR A 11 30.51 -20.60 5.75
N ASN A 12 31.16 -21.65 5.24
CA ASN A 12 31.40 -21.86 3.81
C ASN A 12 30.19 -22.40 3.02
N GLU A 13 29.10 -22.81 3.67
CA GLU A 13 27.86 -23.29 3.03
C GLU A 13 26.82 -22.17 2.81
N ILE A 14 27.10 -20.94 3.25
CA ILE A 14 26.19 -19.81 3.08
C ILE A 14 26.30 -19.28 1.63
N PRO A 15 25.21 -19.24 0.84
CA PRO A 15 25.26 -18.68 -0.51
C PRO A 15 25.64 -17.19 -0.45
N ILE A 16 26.63 -16.82 -1.27
CA ILE A 16 27.19 -15.47 -1.33
C ILE A 16 26.81 -14.85 -2.68
N ILE A 17 26.28 -13.63 -2.65
CA ILE A 17 25.99 -12.82 -3.83
C ILE A 17 27.17 -11.86 -4.07
N PHE A 18 27.59 -11.77 -5.33
CA PHE A 18 28.57 -10.79 -5.79
C PHE A 18 27.84 -9.61 -6.43
N VAL A 19 27.86 -8.47 -5.75
CA VAL A 19 27.29 -7.22 -6.29
C VAL A 19 28.31 -6.60 -7.24
N ARG A 20 27.86 -5.87 -8.27
CA ARG A 20 28.71 -5.04 -9.13
C ARG A 20 28.27 -3.57 -8.99
N ASP A 21 29.21 -2.64 -9.05
CA ASP A 21 28.88 -1.22 -9.16
C ASP A 21 28.37 -0.87 -10.58
N ASP A 22 27.88 0.37 -10.74
CA ASP A 22 27.41 0.96 -12.00
C ASP A 22 28.50 1.02 -13.10
N LYS A 23 29.76 0.80 -12.71
CA LYS A 23 30.93 0.73 -13.60
C LYS A 23 31.39 -0.71 -13.87
N GLY A 24 30.65 -1.71 -13.38
CA GLY A 24 30.92 -3.13 -13.61
C GLY A 24 32.03 -3.75 -12.76
N ASN A 25 32.61 -3.00 -11.82
CA ASN A 25 33.60 -3.51 -10.86
C ASN A 25 32.91 -4.21 -9.69
N ARG A 26 33.59 -5.14 -9.02
CA ARG A 26 33.04 -5.91 -7.88
C ARG A 26 33.30 -5.16 -6.58
N PRO A 27 32.32 -4.48 -5.94
CA PRO A 27 32.64 -3.67 -4.79
C PRO A 27 32.56 -4.45 -3.47
N PHE A 28 31.79 -5.54 -3.32
CA PHE A 28 31.78 -6.36 -2.09
C PHE A 28 30.99 -7.69 -2.20
N LYS A 29 31.30 -8.64 -1.30
CA LYS A 29 30.56 -9.90 -1.09
C LYS A 29 29.48 -9.69 -0.02
N VAL A 30 28.27 -10.18 -0.24
CA VAL A 30 27.23 -10.24 0.80
C VAL A 30 26.63 -11.64 0.85
N SER A 31 26.24 -12.10 2.04
CA SER A 31 25.40 -13.30 2.12
C SER A 31 24.01 -13.03 1.53
N VAL A 32 23.31 -14.08 1.07
CA VAL A 32 21.90 -13.96 0.64
C VAL A 32 21.04 -13.32 1.73
N LYS A 33 21.27 -13.67 3.00
CA LYS A 33 20.53 -13.10 4.14
C LYS A 33 20.80 -11.60 4.31
N GLU A 34 22.06 -11.15 4.17
CA GLU A 34 22.39 -9.73 4.21
C GLU A 34 21.87 -8.97 2.99
N TRP A 35 21.91 -9.57 1.81
CA TRP A 35 21.29 -9.00 0.62
C TRP A 35 19.79 -8.78 0.87
N THR A 36 19.07 -9.85 1.22
CA THR A 36 17.66 -9.74 1.56
C THR A 36 17.45 -8.67 2.63
N ASN A 37 18.16 -8.69 3.77
CA ASN A 37 17.97 -7.69 4.81
C ASN A 37 18.34 -6.24 4.41
N ARG A 38 19.34 -6.02 3.54
CA ARG A 38 19.70 -4.68 3.05
C ARG A 38 18.67 -4.14 2.04
N TYR A 39 18.01 -5.02 1.29
CA TYR A 39 17.01 -4.65 0.27
C TYR A 39 15.54 -4.88 0.73
N SER A 40 15.29 -5.51 1.89
CA SER A 40 13.97 -5.98 2.34
C SER A 40 13.15 -5.05 3.27
N PRO A 41 13.58 -3.83 3.65
CA PRO A 41 12.64 -2.83 4.22
C PRO A 41 12.27 -1.74 3.22
N VAL A 42 13.02 -1.60 2.11
CA VAL A 42 12.73 -0.66 1.02
C VAL A 42 11.72 -1.27 0.04
N SER A 43 11.72 -2.59 -0.12
CA SER A 43 10.86 -3.28 -1.10
C SER A 43 9.37 -3.17 -0.83
N LEU A 44 8.92 -3.07 0.43
CA LEU A 44 7.51 -2.87 0.77
C LEU A 44 7.04 -1.45 0.41
N ASN A 45 7.81 -0.43 0.79
CA ASN A 45 7.51 0.97 0.42
C ASN A 45 7.65 1.18 -1.10
N GLU A 46 8.64 0.57 -1.74
CA GLU A 46 8.81 0.62 -3.19
C GLU A 46 7.67 -0.11 -3.93
N LEU A 47 7.19 -1.24 -3.40
CA LEU A 47 6.03 -1.94 -3.93
C LEU A 47 4.76 -1.08 -3.78
N GLU A 48 4.53 -0.49 -2.60
CA GLU A 48 3.40 0.42 -2.37
C GLU A 48 3.42 1.60 -3.35
N ILE A 49 4.58 2.24 -3.52
CA ILE A 49 4.77 3.32 -4.48
C ILE A 49 4.49 2.85 -5.91
N LYS A 50 5.01 1.68 -6.31
CA LYS A 50 4.78 1.13 -7.66
C LYS A 50 3.30 0.79 -7.90
N LEU A 51 2.65 0.16 -6.93
CA LEU A 51 1.23 -0.17 -7.00
C LEU A 51 0.36 1.10 -7.04
N TYR A 52 0.71 2.12 -6.27
CA TYR A 52 -0.03 3.38 -6.31
C TYR A 52 0.16 4.09 -7.66
N ARG A 53 1.38 4.14 -8.19
CA ARG A 53 1.64 4.65 -9.55
C ARG A 53 0.83 3.89 -10.59
N GLN A 54 0.78 2.56 -10.50
CA GLN A 54 -0.04 1.75 -11.40
C GLN A 54 -1.54 2.04 -11.26
N ALA A 55 -2.03 2.25 -10.04
CA ALA A 55 -3.41 2.67 -9.81
C ALA A 55 -3.72 4.03 -10.46
N LEU A 56 -2.76 4.96 -10.46
CA LEU A 56 -2.90 6.25 -11.14
C LEU A 56 -2.90 6.11 -12.67
N VAL A 57 -2.10 5.19 -13.22
CA VAL A 57 -2.14 4.86 -14.66
C VAL A 57 -3.52 4.33 -15.03
N TYR A 58 -4.03 3.31 -14.34
CA TYR A 58 -5.37 2.79 -14.59
C TYR A 58 -6.47 3.85 -14.41
N TYR A 59 -6.34 4.73 -13.42
CA TYR A 59 -7.24 5.87 -13.25
C TYR A 59 -7.21 6.81 -14.47
N SER A 60 -6.02 7.13 -15.00
CA SER A 60 -5.87 8.00 -16.17
C SER A 60 -6.41 7.38 -17.45
N GLU A 61 -6.32 6.05 -17.57
CA GLU A 61 -6.87 5.26 -18.67
C GLU A 61 -8.38 4.96 -18.50
N GLN A 62 -8.99 5.44 -17.42
CA GLN A 62 -10.39 5.16 -17.04
C GLN A 62 -10.70 3.68 -16.79
N ASP A 63 -9.67 2.84 -16.60
CA ASP A 63 -9.80 1.46 -16.13
C ASP A 63 -10.02 1.44 -14.61
N TYR A 64 -11.19 1.98 -14.21
CA TYR A 64 -11.56 2.12 -12.80
C TYR A 64 -11.61 0.79 -12.04
N PRO A 65 -12.05 -0.36 -12.60
CA PRO A 65 -12.02 -1.64 -11.88
C PRO A 65 -10.61 -1.99 -11.37
N LYS A 66 -9.58 -1.89 -12.23
CA LYS A 66 -8.21 -2.19 -11.81
C LYS A 66 -7.65 -1.16 -10.84
N ALA A 67 -7.97 0.13 -11.04
CA ALA A 67 -7.59 1.17 -10.10
C ALA A 67 -8.19 0.94 -8.70
N ILE A 68 -9.47 0.55 -8.63
CA ILE A 68 -10.18 0.25 -7.38
C ILE A 68 -9.50 -0.92 -6.65
N ASP A 69 -9.18 -2.00 -7.35
CA ASP A 69 -8.57 -3.18 -6.72
C ASP A 69 -7.21 -2.85 -6.09
N LEU A 70 -6.36 -2.12 -6.81
CA LEU A 70 -5.07 -1.68 -6.28
C LEU A 70 -5.21 -0.73 -5.08
N LEU A 71 -6.14 0.23 -5.15
CA LEU A 71 -6.36 1.18 -4.05
C LEU A 71 -6.93 0.49 -2.80
N LYS A 72 -7.85 -0.46 -2.96
CA LYS A 72 -8.36 -1.27 -1.84
C LYS A 72 -7.25 -2.07 -1.18
N PHE A 73 -6.40 -2.71 -1.98
CA PHE A 73 -5.24 -3.43 -1.48
C PHE A 73 -4.33 -2.50 -0.66
N LEU A 74 -3.94 -1.35 -1.21
CA LEU A 74 -3.06 -0.38 -0.55
C LEU A 74 -3.66 0.17 0.76
N ILE A 75 -4.95 0.51 0.77
CA ILE A 75 -5.65 0.99 1.98
C ILE A 75 -5.64 -0.08 3.06
N SER A 76 -5.92 -1.33 2.69
CA SER A 76 -5.93 -2.46 3.65
C SER A 76 -4.55 -2.75 4.23
N LYS A 77 -3.49 -2.57 3.44
CA LYS A 77 -2.10 -2.82 3.88
C LYS A 77 -1.55 -1.74 4.77
N THR A 78 -1.96 -0.50 4.54
CA THR A 78 -1.48 0.66 5.30
C THR A 78 -2.40 1.05 6.45
N SER A 79 -3.44 0.26 6.73
CA SER A 79 -4.42 0.53 7.80
C SER A 79 -4.97 1.96 7.74
N TYR A 80 -5.30 2.43 6.53
CA TYR A 80 -5.86 3.77 6.27
C TYR A 80 -4.96 4.98 6.64
N THR A 81 -3.66 4.76 6.90
CA THR A 81 -2.73 5.86 7.22
C THR A 81 -2.40 6.77 6.03
N HIS A 82 -2.55 6.27 4.80
CA HIS A 82 -2.31 7.01 3.56
C HIS A 82 -3.59 7.62 3.00
N PHE A 83 -3.81 8.90 3.28
CA PHE A 83 -5.00 9.65 2.89
C PHE A 83 -5.18 9.76 1.37
N GLU A 84 -4.08 9.85 0.63
CA GLU A 84 -4.08 9.96 -0.83
C GLU A 84 -4.76 8.76 -1.52
N TYR A 85 -4.66 7.56 -0.94
CA TYR A 85 -5.32 6.36 -1.48
C TYR A 85 -6.83 6.42 -1.26
N ILE A 86 -7.24 6.88 -0.08
CA ILE A 86 -8.65 7.05 0.30
C ILE A 86 -9.31 8.09 -0.59
N GLU A 87 -8.68 9.26 -0.77
CA GLU A 87 -9.20 10.32 -1.63
C GLU A 87 -9.31 9.90 -3.10
N ARG A 88 -8.31 9.17 -3.61
CA ARG A 88 -8.35 8.67 -4.99
C ARG A 88 -9.49 7.69 -5.17
N LEU A 89 -9.67 6.75 -4.26
CA LEU A 89 -10.75 5.77 -4.33
C LEU A 89 -12.13 6.41 -4.16
N ALA A 90 -12.28 7.34 -3.22
CA ALA A 90 -13.50 8.10 -3.04
C ALA A 90 -13.87 8.90 -4.30
N THR A 91 -12.87 9.51 -4.96
CA THR A 91 -13.06 10.20 -6.24
C THR A 91 -13.53 9.25 -7.35
N ILE A 92 -12.99 8.04 -7.43
CA ILE A 92 -13.47 7.03 -8.39
C ILE A 92 -14.93 6.67 -8.10
N TYR A 93 -15.30 6.45 -6.85
CA TYR A 93 -16.71 6.16 -6.49
C TYR A 93 -17.64 7.32 -6.81
N GLN A 94 -17.18 8.57 -6.67
CA GLN A 94 -17.96 9.73 -7.08
C GLN A 94 -18.17 9.75 -8.61
N ILE A 95 -17.12 9.57 -9.40
CA ILE A 95 -17.18 9.58 -10.88
C ILE A 95 -18.04 8.42 -11.41
N THR A 96 -17.96 7.26 -10.77
CA THR A 96 -18.73 6.06 -11.16
C THR A 96 -20.13 6.03 -10.54
N ASN A 97 -20.57 7.14 -9.92
CA ASN A 97 -21.88 7.28 -9.28
C ASN A 97 -22.22 6.14 -8.30
N ALA A 98 -21.26 5.79 -7.44
CA ALA A 98 -21.37 4.75 -6.43
C ALA A 98 -21.36 5.34 -5.00
N PRO A 99 -22.34 6.20 -4.63
CA PRO A 99 -22.33 6.95 -3.37
C PRO A 99 -22.36 6.05 -2.11
N LEU A 100 -22.99 4.88 -2.18
CA LEU A 100 -22.97 3.92 -1.06
C LEU A 100 -21.54 3.40 -0.78
N LYS A 101 -20.76 3.14 -1.84
CA LYS A 101 -19.37 2.68 -1.71
C LYS A 101 -18.47 3.80 -1.21
N GLU A 102 -18.70 5.03 -1.68
CA GLU A 102 -18.00 6.22 -1.18
C GLU A 102 -18.29 6.43 0.31
N PHE A 103 -19.56 6.40 0.71
CA PHE A 103 -19.95 6.57 2.11
C PHE A 103 -19.31 5.51 3.01
N HIS A 104 -19.39 4.23 2.62
CA HIS A 104 -18.77 3.15 3.37
C HIS A 104 -17.26 3.34 3.53
N LEU A 105 -16.55 3.69 2.46
CA LEU A 105 -15.12 3.97 2.51
C LEU A 105 -14.79 5.09 3.51
N LEU A 106 -15.52 6.21 3.44
CA LEU A 106 -15.31 7.36 4.32
C LEU A 106 -15.62 7.00 5.78
N SER A 107 -16.68 6.24 6.05
CA SER A 107 -16.99 5.74 7.39
C SER A 107 -15.89 4.83 7.94
N SER A 108 -15.34 3.91 7.12
CA SER A 108 -14.22 3.06 7.52
C SER A 108 -12.98 3.89 7.84
N ALA A 109 -12.65 4.90 7.02
CA ALA A 109 -11.51 5.78 7.28
C ALA A 109 -11.68 6.61 8.57
N LEU A 110 -12.89 7.12 8.83
CA LEU A 110 -13.20 7.89 10.04
C LEU A 110 -13.18 7.01 11.31
N SER A 111 -13.46 5.71 11.21
CA SER A 111 -13.39 4.79 12.35
C SER A 111 -11.98 4.64 12.93
N VAL A 112 -10.96 5.02 12.16
CA VAL A 112 -9.53 5.01 12.55
C VAL A 112 -8.95 6.43 12.53
N ALA A 113 -9.77 7.45 12.78
CA ALA A 113 -9.37 8.85 12.71
C ALA A 113 -8.20 9.24 13.63
N GLU A 114 -7.94 8.49 14.70
CA GLU A 114 -6.84 8.74 15.64
C GLU A 114 -5.46 8.71 14.97
N VAL A 115 -5.31 7.94 13.89
CA VAL A 115 -4.04 7.84 13.14
C VAL A 115 -3.96 8.82 11.97
N ILE A 116 -4.99 9.65 11.77
CA ILE A 116 -5.10 10.59 10.65
C ILE A 116 -4.92 12.03 11.17
N PRO A 117 -4.15 12.89 10.49
CA PRO A 117 -4.05 14.30 10.83
C PRO A 117 -5.42 14.98 10.97
N PRO A 118 -5.69 15.78 12.03
CA PRO A 118 -7.02 16.35 12.29
C PRO A 118 -7.61 17.19 11.14
N ALA A 119 -6.76 17.87 10.37
CA ALA A 119 -7.18 18.63 9.21
C ALA A 119 -7.75 17.75 8.09
N LEU A 120 -7.26 16.51 7.95
CA LEU A 120 -7.75 15.54 6.97
C LEU A 120 -9.03 14.86 7.46
N VAL A 121 -9.14 14.59 8.76
CA VAL A 121 -10.38 14.10 9.39
C VAL A 121 -11.54 15.04 9.08
N LYS A 122 -11.38 16.35 9.31
CA LYS A 122 -12.41 17.36 8.98
C LYS A 122 -12.83 17.34 7.51
N LYS A 123 -11.90 17.06 6.58
CA LYS A 123 -12.21 16.93 5.15
C LYS A 123 -13.07 15.69 4.88
N LEU A 124 -12.72 14.56 5.48
CA LEU A 124 -13.48 13.30 5.37
C LEU A 124 -14.88 13.45 5.96
N GLU A 125 -15.03 14.09 7.11
CA GLU A 125 -16.33 14.36 7.74
C GLU A 125 -17.22 15.21 6.84
N LYS A 126 -16.70 16.33 6.31
CA LYS A 126 -17.44 17.21 5.40
C LYS A 126 -17.87 16.47 4.13
N ARG A 127 -16.98 15.65 3.56
CA ARG A 127 -17.28 14.85 2.37
C ARG A 127 -18.33 13.78 2.68
N SER A 128 -18.20 13.10 3.82
CA SER A 128 -19.13 12.06 4.29
C SER A 128 -20.53 12.62 4.51
N ALA A 129 -20.64 13.80 5.13
CA ALA A 129 -21.92 14.50 5.30
C ALA A 129 -22.61 14.79 3.97
N ARG A 130 -21.86 15.32 2.98
CA ARG A 130 -22.38 15.57 1.62
C ARG A 130 -22.86 14.29 0.94
N VAL A 131 -22.11 13.19 1.05
CA VAL A 131 -22.51 11.90 0.44
C VAL A 131 -23.74 11.33 1.16
N LYS A 132 -23.83 11.50 2.48
CA LYS A 132 -25.01 11.11 3.26
C LYS A 132 -26.26 11.89 2.83
N GLU A 133 -26.15 13.20 2.60
CA GLU A 133 -27.22 14.01 2.05
C GLU A 133 -27.63 13.53 0.64
N GLN A 134 -26.68 13.17 -0.22
CA GLN A 134 -27.00 12.59 -1.53
C GLN A 134 -27.78 11.28 -1.42
N LEU A 135 -27.45 10.44 -0.43
CA LEU A 135 -28.08 9.13 -0.23
C LEU A 135 -29.47 9.21 0.40
N TYR A 136 -29.66 10.11 1.37
CA TYR A 136 -30.84 10.12 2.25
C TYR A 136 -31.61 11.45 2.25
N GLY A 137 -31.05 12.50 1.65
CA GLY A 137 -31.61 13.86 1.66
C GLY A 137 -32.62 14.14 0.55
N LYS A 138 -33.12 13.12 -0.15
CA LYS A 138 -34.32 13.26 -1.00
C LYS A 138 -35.56 12.94 -0.17
N GLY A 139 -36.09 13.98 0.48
CA GLY A 139 -37.45 14.10 0.99
C GLY A 139 -38.02 15.41 0.49
#